data_AF-A0A7C3NVS6-F1
#
_entry.id   AF-A0A7C3NVS6-F1
#
_cell.length_a   1.000
_cell.length_b   1.000
_cell.length_c   1.000
_cell.angle_alpha   90.00
_cell.angle_beta   90.00
_cell.angle_gamma   90.00
#
_symmetry.space_group_name_H-M   'P 1'
#
loop_
_entity.id
_entity.type
_entity.pdbx_description
1 polymer ?
#
loop_
_entity_poly.entity_id
_entity_poly.type
_entity_poly.pdbx_seq_one_letter_code
_entity_poly.pdbx_strand_id
1 'polypeptide(L)' 'MLKEFKEFVMRGNVVDLAIAVIIGAAFGKIISSFVEDVLMPPIGLALGKVDFSNLFINLSGKDYPSVAAAK' A
#
# COMPACT_ATOMS: atom_id res chain seq x y z
N MET A 1 -10.08 12.01 35.89
CA MET A 1 -9.50 11.40 34.66
C MET A 1 -10.20 11.83 33.37
N LEU A 2 -11.52 11.60 33.23
CA LEU A 2 -12.27 11.94 32.00
C LEU A 2 -12.32 13.46 31.71
N LYS A 3 -12.37 14.29 32.76
CA LYS A 3 -12.32 15.75 32.63
C LYS A 3 -10.95 16.25 32.18
N GLU A 4 -9.87 15.76 32.81
CA GLU A 4 -8.50 16.13 32.42
C GLU A 4 -8.15 15.59 31.02
N PHE A 5 -8.64 14.40 30.65
CA PHE A 5 -8.49 13.88 29.29
C PHE A 5 -9.23 14.75 28.27
N LYS A 6 -10.45 15.18 28.57
CA LYS A 6 -11.18 16.12 27.70
C LYS A 6 -10.42 17.43 27.55
N GLU A 7 -9.92 18.02 28.64
CA GLU A 7 -9.09 19.24 28.56
C GLU A 7 -7.78 19.02 27.79
N PHE A 8 -7.16 17.85 27.91
CA PHE A 8 -5.97 17.48 27.14
C PHE A 8 -6.24 17.36 25.65
N VAL A 9 -7.32 16.67 25.27
CA VAL A 9 -7.70 16.50 23.86
C VAL A 9 -8.23 17.79 23.28
N MET A 10 -8.93 18.64 24.04
CA MET A 10 -9.40 19.95 23.55
C MET A 10 -8.28 20.96 23.29
N ARG A 11 -7.01 20.61 23.58
CA ARG A 11 -5.86 21.39 23.10
C ARG A 11 -5.79 21.25 21.58
N GLY A 12 -6.00 22.34 20.86
CA GLY A 12 -6.07 22.34 19.39
C GLY A 12 -4.89 21.61 18.71
N ASN A 13 -3.67 21.78 19.23
CA ASN A 13 -2.48 21.10 18.72
C ASN A 13 -2.53 19.56 18.80
N VAL A 14 -3.27 18.99 19.75
CA VAL A 14 -3.43 17.52 19.91
C VAL A 14 -4.50 16.99 18.96
N VAL A 15 -5.62 17.71 18.81
CA VAL A 15 -6.68 17.35 17.86
C VAL A 15 -6.16 17.37 16.42
N ASP A 16 -5.49 18.46 16.04
CA ASP A 16 -4.98 18.65 14.68
C ASP A 16 -3.93 17.59 14.33
N LEU A 17 -3.06 17.25 15.29
CA LEU A 17 -2.09 16.16 15.15
C LEU A 17 -2.79 14.80 14.96
N ALA A 18 -3.81 14.51 15.77
CA ALA A 18 -4.55 13.25 15.67
C ALA A 18 -5.25 13.11 14.32
N ILE A 19 -5.87 14.20 13.83
CA ILE A 19 -6.50 14.24 12.51
C ILE A 19 -5.45 14.01 11.41
N ALA A 20 -4.29 14.66 11.49
CA ALA A 20 -3.22 14.51 10.51
C ALA A 20 -2.72 13.05 10.42
N VAL A 21 -2.56 12.37 11.55
CA VAL A 21 -2.12 10.97 11.60
C VAL A 21 -3.18 10.03 11.01
N ILE A 22 -4.46 10.24 11.34
CA ILE A 22 -5.56 9.41 10.81
C ILE A 22 -5.68 9.57 9.30
N ILE A 23 -5.62 10.81 8.79
CA ILE A 23 -5.65 11.09 7.36
C ILE A 23 -4.43 10.48 6.68
N GLY A 24 -3.22 10.67 7.23
CA GLY A 24 -2.00 10.09 6.68
C GLY A 24 -2.04 8.56 6.58
N ALA A 25 -2.54 7.90 7.62
CA ALA A 25 -2.68 6.44 7.65
C ALA A 25 -3.75 5.93 6.66
N ALA A 26 -4.91 6.60 6.59
CA ALA A 26 -5.99 6.20 5.70
C ALA A 26 -5.68 6.49 4.21
N PHE A 27 -5.03 7.62 3.93
CA PHE A 27 -4.75 8.07 2.57
C PHE A 27 -3.75 7.18 1.85
N GLY A 28 -2.82 6.54 2.57
CA GLY A 28 -1.91 5.56 1.98
C GLY A 28 -2.64 4.42 1.26
N LYS A 29 -3.70 3.87 1.87
CA LYS A 29 -4.49 2.79 1.26
C LYS A 29 -5.24 3.25 0.01
N ILE A 30 -5.72 4.50 0.00
CA ILE A 30 -6.38 5.10 -1.17
C ILE A 30 -5.39 5.20 -2.33
N ILE A 31 -4.18 5.68 -2.06
CA ILE A 31 -3.13 5.78 -3.08
C ILE A 31 -2.69 4.38 -3.56
N SER A 32 -2.53 3.41 -2.66
CA SER A 32 -2.19 2.03 -3.06
C SER A 32 -3.22 1.43 -4.00
N SER A 33 -4.52 1.48 -3.67
CA SER A 33 -5.58 0.97 -4.56
C SER A 33 -5.65 1.77 -5.87
N PHE A 34 -5.45 3.08 -5.84
CA PHE A 34 -5.38 3.87 -7.08
C PHE A 34 -4.21 3.44 -7.98
N VAL A 35 -3.04 3.16 -7.40
CA VAL A 35 -1.89 2.69 -8.17
C VAL A 35 -2.14 1.30 -8.74
N GLU A 36 -2.64 0.37 -7.94
CA GLU A 36 -2.90 -1.02 -8.33
C GLU A 36 -4.03 -1.15 -9.35
N ASP A 37 -5.14 -0.44 -9.14
CA ASP A 37 -6.37 -0.64 -9.92
C ASP A 37 -6.44 0.28 -11.16
N VAL A 38 -5.77 1.44 -11.14
CA VAL A 38 -5.89 2.46 -12.21
C VAL A 38 -4.58 2.67 -12.96
N LEU A 39 -3.43 2.73 -12.27
CA LEU A 39 -2.13 2.98 -12.92
C LEU A 39 -1.46 1.72 -13.43
N MET A 40 -1.51 0.61 -12.68
CA MET A 40 -0.85 -0.64 -13.10
C MET A 40 -1.42 -1.26 -14.37
N PRO A 41 -2.74 -1.22 -14.69
CA PRO A 41 -3.22 -1.82 -15.93
C PRO A 41 -2.65 -1.13 -17.19
N PRO A 42 -2.68 0.21 -17.33
CA PRO A 42 -2.02 0.90 -18.44
C PRO A 42 -0.50 0.72 -18.48
N ILE A 43 0.17 0.74 -17.33
CA ILE A 43 1.64 0.53 -17.25
C ILE A 43 2.00 -0.91 -17.63
N GLY A 44 1.25 -1.90 -17.16
CA GLY A 44 1.43 -3.31 -17.49
C GLY A 44 1.14 -3.62 -18.96
N LEU A 45 0.23 -2.88 -19.59
CA LEU A 45 -0.01 -2.93 -21.03
C LEU A 45 1.12 -2.25 -21.83
N ALA A 46 1.62 -1.10 -21.38
CA ALA A 46 2.71 -0.38 -22.04
C ALA A 46 4.08 -1.07 -21.92
N LEU A 47 4.34 -1.75 -20.79
CA LEU A 47 5.55 -2.55 -20.55
C LEU A 47 5.40 -4.02 -21.00
N GLY A 48 4.27 -4.41 -21.59
CA GLY A 48 4.13 -5.66 -22.33
C GLY A 48 4.10 -6.95 -21.48
N LYS A 49 3.19 -7.05 -20.49
CA LYS A 49 2.95 -8.28 -19.70
C LYS A 49 4.08 -8.71 -18.75
N VAL A 50 4.83 -7.77 -18.17
CA VAL A 50 5.67 -8.13 -17.01
C VAL A 50 4.78 -8.24 -15.78
N ASP A 51 4.36 -9.46 -15.49
CA ASP A 51 3.68 -9.81 -14.25
C ASP A 51 4.71 -9.77 -13.11
N PHE A 52 4.83 -8.61 -12.44
CA PHE A 52 5.76 -8.42 -11.31
C PHE A 52 5.45 -9.32 -10.12
N SER A 53 4.26 -9.91 -10.03
CA SER A 53 3.94 -10.92 -9.03
C SER A 53 4.58 -12.29 -9.33
N ASN A 54 4.95 -12.54 -10.58
CA ASN A 54 5.59 -13.77 -11.05
C ASN A 54 7.02 -13.56 -11.60
N LEU A 55 7.65 -12.40 -11.33
CA LEU A 55 9.02 -12.13 -11.77
C LEU A 55 10.02 -12.78 -10.79
N PHE A 56 10.36 -14.04 -11.05
CA PHE A 56 11.42 -14.76 -10.34
C PHE A 56 12.46 -15.28 -11.34
N ILE A 57 13.74 -15.24 -10.93
CA ILE A 57 14.83 -15.84 -11.70
C ILE A 57 15.14 -17.19 -11.07
N ASN A 58 14.79 -18.28 -11.75
CA ASN A 58 15.12 -19.63 -11.30
C ASN A 58 16.61 -19.92 -11.54
N LEU A 59 17.35 -20.19 -10.46
CA LEU A 59 18.78 -20.55 -10.51
C LEU A 59 19.02 -22.05 -10.80
N SER A 60 17.96 -22.86 -10.93
CA SER A 60 18.01 -24.31 -11.13
C SER A 60 17.92 -24.76 -12.60
N GLY A 61 17.84 -23.83 -13.55
CA GLY A 61 17.89 -24.14 -14.99
C GLY A 61 16.65 -24.85 -15.57
N LYS A 62 15.49 -24.79 -14.90
CA LYS A 62 14.20 -25.29 -15.42
C LYS A 62 13.16 -24.16 -15.44
N ASP A 63 12.43 -24.04 -16.55
CA ASP A 63 11.39 -23.03 -16.71
C ASP A 63 10.12 -23.47 -15.98
N TYR A 64 9.67 -22.64 -15.03
CA TYR A 64 8.40 -22.82 -14.34
C TYR A 64 7.48 -21.63 -14.66
N PRO A 65 6.21 -21.87 -15.02
CA PRO A 65 5.32 -20.81 -15.47
C PRO A 65 4.77 -19.92 -14.33
N SER A 66 5.05 -20.23 -13.05
CA SER A 66 4.63 -19.41 -11.90
C SER A 66 5.41 -19.72 -10.62
N VAL A 67 5.41 -18.79 -9.66
CA VAL A 67 6.04 -18.97 -8.33
C VAL A 67 5.45 -20.13 -7.53
N ALA A 68 4.17 -20.47 -7.77
CA ALA A 68 3.51 -21.62 -7.15
C ALA A 68 4.00 -22.97 -7.71
N ALA A 69 4.48 -22.97 -8.95
CA ALA A 69 5.06 -24.15 -9.60
C ALA A 69 6.57 -24.31 -9.33
N ALA A 70 7.24 -23.23 -8.87
CA ALA A 70 8.67 -23.21 -8.53
C ALA A 70 8.96 -23.42 -7.03
N LYS A 71 7.92 -23.58 -6.19
CA LYS A 71 8.05 -23.89 -4.76
C LYS A 71 8.29 -25.38 -4.53
#